data_AF-A1B3W0-F1
#
_entry.id   AF-A1B3W0-F1
#
_cell.length_a   1.000
_cell.length_b   1.000
_cell.length_c   1.000
_cell.angle_alpha   90.00
_cell.angle_beta   90.00
_cell.angle_gamma   90.00
#
_symmetry.space_group_name_H-M   'P 1'
#
loop_
_entity.id
_entity.type
_entity.pdbx_description
1 polymer ?
#
loop_
_entity_poly.entity_id
_entity_poly.type
_entity_poly.pdbx_seq_one_letter_code
_entity_poly.pdbx_strand_id
1 'polypeptide(L)'
;MISPTFAATAYDRARHAVAPAQGLPQGVTNAAADFARVMEQVDLDAAGAMTGQTDTHDLVHSIARAEIALETVVAIRDKVVEAYQEILRMPV
;
A
#
# COMPACT_ATOMS: atom_id res chain seq x y z
N MET A 1 45.70 -11.69 -8.42
CA MET A 1 44.94 -11.39 -9.66
C MET A 1 43.46 -11.53 -9.34
N ILE A 2 42.71 -10.43 -9.30
CA ILE A 2 41.28 -10.44 -9.02
C ILE A 2 40.61 -11.01 -10.28
N SER A 3 40.03 -12.21 -10.17
CA SER A 3 39.50 -12.93 -11.32
C SER A 3 38.14 -12.36 -11.73
N PRO A 4 37.93 -11.97 -13.00
CA PRO A 4 36.69 -11.36 -13.47
C PRO A 4 35.45 -12.24 -13.25
N THR A 5 35.63 -13.56 -13.22
CA THR A 5 34.57 -14.53 -12.93
C THR A 5 34.02 -14.38 -11.51
N PHE A 6 34.88 -14.05 -10.54
CA PHE A 6 34.44 -13.85 -9.15
C PHE A 6 33.56 -12.59 -9.03
N ALA A 7 33.97 -11.50 -9.69
CA ALA A 7 33.19 -10.26 -9.74
C ALA A 7 31.81 -10.48 -10.39
N ALA A 8 31.73 -11.23 -11.50
CA ALA A 8 30.48 -11.55 -12.16
C ALA A 8 29.51 -12.34 -11.26
N THR A 9 30.03 -13.34 -10.53
CA THR A 9 29.20 -14.12 -9.58
C THR A 9 28.76 -13.32 -8.35
N ALA A 10 29.58 -12.38 -7.89
CA ALA A 10 29.22 -11.48 -6.79
C ALA A 10 28.12 -10.50 -7.23
N TYR A 11 28.20 -9.97 -8.45
CA TYR A 11 27.20 -9.07 -9.02
C TYR A 11 25.86 -9.77 -9.25
N ASP A 12 25.84 -11.00 -9.77
CA ASP A 12 24.61 -11.76 -9.99
C ASP A 12 23.90 -12.12 -8.66
N ARG A 13 24.66 -12.44 -7.61
CA ARG A 13 24.10 -12.65 -6.27
C ARG A 13 23.54 -11.35 -5.66
N ALA A 14 24.24 -10.23 -5.83
CA ALA A 14 23.78 -8.93 -5.38
C ALA A 14 22.49 -8.51 -6.11
N ARG A 15 22.39 -8.71 -7.43
CA ARG A 15 21.18 -8.35 -8.20
C ARG A 15 19.94 -9.09 -7.71
N HIS A 16 20.08 -10.35 -7.32
CA HIS A 16 18.97 -11.16 -6.84
C HIS A 16 18.50 -10.74 -5.44
N ALA A 17 19.40 -10.24 -4.60
CA ALA A 17 19.07 -9.73 -3.27
C ALA A 17 18.37 -8.35 -3.31
N VAL A 18 18.56 -7.59 -4.39
CA VAL A 18 17.96 -6.26 -4.61
C VAL A 18 16.82 -6.33 -5.64
N ALA A 19 16.51 -7.52 -6.16
CA ALA A 19 15.41 -7.68 -7.09
C ALA A 19 14.10 -7.36 -6.36
N PRO A 20 13.27 -6.43 -6.87
CA PRO A 20 11.99 -6.10 -6.25
C PRO A 20 11.13 -7.35 -6.17
N ALA A 21 10.51 -7.58 -5.01
CA ALA A 21 9.64 -8.72 -4.78
C ALA A 21 8.59 -8.80 -5.91
N GLN A 22 8.56 -9.93 -6.63
CA GLN A 22 7.65 -10.10 -7.76
C GLN A 22 6.25 -10.45 -7.24
N GLY A 23 5.34 -9.48 -7.33
CA GLY A 23 3.92 -9.62 -6.98
C GLY A 23 3.48 -8.80 -5.76
N LEU A 24 2.23 -8.35 -5.76
CA LEU A 24 1.63 -7.76 -4.56
C LEU A 24 1.49 -8.87 -3.49
N PRO A 25 1.90 -8.63 -2.24
CA PRO A 25 1.62 -9.55 -1.15
C PRO A 25 0.12 -9.79 -1.02
N GLN A 26 -0.31 -11.05 -0.83
CA GLN A 26 -1.72 -11.41 -0.64
C GLN A 26 -2.41 -10.62 0.49
N GLY A 27 -1.64 -10.15 1.47
CA GLY A 27 -2.15 -9.26 2.52
C GLY A 27 -2.63 -7.89 1.99
N VAL A 28 -1.97 -7.35 0.97
CA VAL A 28 -2.34 -6.07 0.35
C VAL A 28 -3.64 -6.20 -0.44
N THR A 29 -3.84 -7.32 -1.14
CA THR A 29 -5.11 -7.57 -1.85
C THR A 29 -6.29 -7.70 -0.90
N ASN A 30 -6.10 -8.35 0.26
CA ASN A 30 -7.14 -8.46 1.28
C ASN A 30 -7.43 -7.09 1.92
N ALA A 31 -6.40 -6.33 2.27
CA ALA A 31 -6.55 -4.99 2.82
C ALA A 31 -7.29 -4.04 1.86
N ALA A 32 -7.03 -4.15 0.54
CA ALA A 32 -7.75 -3.39 -0.47
C ALA A 32 -9.25 -3.78 -0.55
N ALA A 33 -9.56 -5.07 -0.43
CA ALA A 33 -10.94 -5.55 -0.40
C ALA A 33 -11.69 -5.08 0.86
N ASP A 34 -11.01 -5.07 2.02
CA ASP A 34 -11.57 -4.57 3.26
C ASP A 34 -11.77 -3.05 3.23
N PHE A 35 -10.83 -2.30 2.64
CA PHE A 35 -10.98 -0.86 2.39
C PHE A 35 -12.21 -0.55 1.53
N ALA A 36 -12.40 -1.30 0.43
CA ALA A 36 -13.56 -1.12 -0.44
C ALA A 36 -14.87 -1.32 0.31
N ARG A 37 -14.94 -2.34 1.18
CA ARG A 37 -16.13 -2.61 2.02
C ARG A 37 -16.40 -1.48 3.02
N VAL A 38 -15.35 -0.89 3.60
CA VAL A 38 -15.48 0.26 4.51
C VAL A 38 -16.02 1.48 3.79
N MET A 39 -15.54 1.78 2.57
CA MET A 39 -16.09 2.91 1.80
C MET A 39 -17.53 2.70 1.36
N GLU A 40 -17.90 1.49 0.95
CA GLU A 40 -19.30 1.17 0.63
C GLU A 40 -20.22 1.43 1.84
N GLN A 41 -19.78 1.06 3.04
CA GLN A 41 -20.52 1.32 4.27
C GLN A 41 -20.68 2.83 4.54
N VAL A 42 -19.62 3.61 4.35
CA VAL A 42 -19.66 5.08 4.50
C VAL A 42 -20.63 5.71 3.51
N ASP A 43 -20.65 5.25 2.26
CA ASP A 43 -21.58 5.77 1.23
C ASP A 43 -23.04 5.49 1.59
N LEU A 44 -23.34 4.30 2.11
CA LEU A 44 -24.70 3.95 2.58
C LEU A 44 -25.11 4.82 3.77
N ASP A 45 -24.23 5.01 4.76
CA ASP A 45 -24.49 5.83 5.93
C ASP A 45 -24.67 7.30 5.54
N ALA A 46 -23.86 7.80 4.60
CA ALA A 46 -23.96 9.16 4.08
C ALA A 46 -25.28 9.39 3.32
N ALA A 47 -25.67 8.43 2.47
CA ALA A 47 -26.95 8.48 1.77
C ALA A 47 -28.14 8.47 2.75
N GLY A 48 -28.08 7.62 3.79
CA GLY A 48 -29.09 7.57 4.84
C GLY A 48 -29.13 8.82 5.71
N ALA A 49 -27.98 9.44 6.00
CA ALA A 49 -27.91 10.69 6.75
C ALA A 49 -28.50 11.86 5.95
N MET A 50 -28.24 11.91 4.64
CA MET A 50 -28.82 12.92 3.73
C MET A 50 -30.34 12.82 3.62
N THR A 51 -30.91 11.62 3.72
CA THR A 51 -32.36 11.39 3.71
C THR A 51 -33.00 11.48 5.10
N GLY A 52 -32.21 11.71 6.15
CA GLY A 52 -32.66 11.74 7.55
C GLY A 52 -33.04 10.37 8.11
N GLN A 53 -32.63 9.29 7.44
CA GLN A 53 -32.95 7.90 7.76
C GLN A 53 -31.89 7.26 8.67
N THR A 54 -30.66 7.77 8.65
CA THR A 54 -29.52 7.34 9.47
C THR A 54 -29.08 8.48 10.39
N ASP A 55 -28.70 8.17 11.63
CA ASP A 55 -28.19 9.16 12.57
C ASP A 55 -26.85 9.72 12.10
N THR A 56 -26.68 11.04 12.17
CA THR A 56 -25.40 11.73 11.93
C THR A 56 -24.25 11.17 12.77
N HIS A 57 -24.54 10.62 13.96
CA HIS A 57 -23.53 9.96 14.79
C HIS A 57 -22.96 8.69 14.15
N ASP A 58 -23.80 7.89 13.49
CA ASP A 58 -23.37 6.66 12.81
C ASP A 58 -22.48 6.96 11.60
N LEU A 59 -22.78 8.05 10.87
CA LEU A 59 -21.93 8.56 9.80
C LEU A 59 -20.55 9.00 10.32
N VAL A 60 -20.50 9.73 11.44
CA VAL A 60 -19.21 10.12 12.04
C VAL A 60 -18.42 8.89 12.46
N HIS A 61 -19.09 7.87 13.01
CA HIS A 61 -18.45 6.61 13.36
C HIS A 61 -17.87 5.91 12.12
N SER A 62 -18.61 5.83 11.00
CA SER A 62 -18.11 5.17 9.80
C SER A 62 -16.95 5.93 9.16
N ILE A 63 -17.00 7.27 9.17
CA ILE A 63 -15.87 8.12 8.74
C ILE A 63 -14.63 7.88 9.61
N ALA A 64 -14.78 7.80 10.94
CA ALA A 64 -13.66 7.53 11.84
C ALA A 64 -13.01 6.14 11.57
N ARG A 65 -13.80 5.14 11.18
CA ARG A 65 -13.24 3.84 10.75
C ARG A 65 -12.51 3.95 9.41
N ALA A 66 -13.01 4.75 8.48
CA ALA A 66 -12.38 4.97 7.18
C ALA A 66 -11.04 5.72 7.30
N GLU A 67 -10.90 6.60 8.29
CA GLU A 67 -9.67 7.36 8.56
C GLU A 67 -8.46 6.43 8.84
N ILE A 68 -8.63 5.41 9.69
CA ILE A 68 -7.57 4.43 10.01
C ILE A 68 -7.11 3.68 8.74
N ALA A 69 -8.06 3.36 7.86
CA ALA A 69 -7.76 2.67 6.62
C ALA A 69 -7.03 3.59 5.64
N LEU A 70 -7.41 4.88 5.59
CA LEU A 70 -6.74 5.90 4.77
C LEU A 70 -5.29 6.13 5.22
N GLU A 71 -5.03 6.22 6.52
CA GLU A 71 -3.67 6.33 7.06
C GLU A 71 -2.76 5.19 6.59
N THR A 72 -3.30 3.97 6.57
CA THR A 72 -2.58 2.78 6.09
C THR A 72 -2.28 2.86 4.60
N VAL A 73 -3.24 3.33 3.79
CA VAL A 73 -3.04 3.54 2.34
C VAL A 73 -1.96 4.58 2.08
N VAL A 74 -1.94 5.67 2.85
CA VAL A 74 -0.90 6.71 2.76
C VAL A 74 0.48 6.13 3.11
N ALA A 75 0.59 5.30 4.16
CA ALA A 75 1.83 4.64 4.50
C ALA A 75 2.36 3.72 3.38
N ILE A 76 1.47 2.99 2.71
CA ILE A 76 1.82 2.16 1.54
C ILE A 76 2.30 3.05 0.39
N ARG A 77 1.58 4.13 0.07
CA ARG A 77 1.97 5.10 -0.96
C ARG A 77 3.38 5.64 -0.69
N ASP A 78 3.67 6.04 0.54
CA ASP A 78 4.96 6.60 0.93
C ASP A 78 6.08 5.56 0.79
N LYS A 79 5.84 4.29 1.14
CA LYS A 79 6.82 3.22 0.89
C LYS A 79 7.05 2.91 -0.58
N VAL A 80 6.02 2.95 -1.41
CA VAL A 80 6.18 2.79 -2.87
C VAL A 80 7.01 3.93 -3.45
N VAL A 81 6.76 5.17 -2.99
CA VAL A 81 7.51 6.35 -3.40
C VAL A 81 8.98 6.26 -2.96
N GLU A 82 9.25 5.81 -1.74
CA GLU A 82 10.61 5.60 -1.23
C GLU A 82 11.36 4.54 -2.05
N ALA A 83 10.74 3.38 -2.30
CA ALA A 83 11.33 2.32 -3.12
C ALA A 83 11.64 2.79 -4.55
N TYR A 84 10.76 3.58 -5.15
CA TYR A 84 11.00 4.16 -6.48
C TYR A 84 12.18 5.14 -6.47
N GLN A 85 12.27 5.99 -5.44
CA GLN A 85 13.40 6.90 -5.28
C GLN A 85 14.72 6.17 -5.02
N GLU A 86 14.72 5.06 -4.28
CA GLU A 86 15.89 4.24 -4.03
C GLU A 86 16.44 3.62 -5.33
N ILE A 87 15.56 3.05 -6.17
CA ILE A 87 15.94 2.51 -7.48
C ILE A 87 16.57 3.59 -8.37
N LEU A 88 16.01 4.80 -8.39
CA LEU A 88 16.55 5.91 -9.19
C LEU A 88 17.88 6.47 -8.66
N ARG A 89 18.18 6.28 -7.37
CA ARG A 89 19.43 6.75 -6.74
C ARG A 89 20.57 5.75 -6.89
N MET A 90 20.31 4.50 -7.31
CA MET A 90 21.39 3.57 -7.64
C MET A 90 22.08 4.04 -8.94
N PRO A 91 23.38 4.37 -8.90
CA PRO A 91 24.14 4.57 -10.12
C PRO A 91 24.21 3.24 -10.89
N VAL A 92 23.97 3.31 -12.21
CA VAL A 92 24.22 2.20 -13.16
C VAL A 92 25.70 1.86 -13.25
#